data_AF-A0A3S1KIC6-F1
#
_entry.id   AF-A0A3S1KIC6-F1
#
_cell.length_a   1.000
_cell.length_b   1.000
_cell.length_c   1.000
_cell.angle_alpha   90.00
_cell.angle_beta   90.00
_cell.angle_gamma   90.00
#
_symmetry.space_group_name_H-M   'P 1'
#
loop_
_entity.id
_entity.type
_entity.pdbx_description
1 polymer ?
#
loop_
_entity_poly.entity_id
_entity_poly.type
_entity_poly.pdbx_seq_one_letter_code
_entity_poly.pdbx_strand_id
1 'polypeptide(L)' 'MPLKIAVLVGSLRAGSLNRKIAELLVRLRPNDLSMEIVGIADLPFYNEDIEEDAPP' A
#
# COMPACT_ATOMS: atom_id res chain seq x y z
N MET A 1 3.21 14.77 15.83
CA MET A 1 3.47 14.14 14.51
C MET A 1 2.35 13.17 14.24
N PRO A 2 1.69 13.21 13.07
CA PRO A 2 0.63 12.25 12.75
C PRO A 2 1.21 10.84 12.57
N LEU A 3 0.45 9.81 12.97
CA LEU A 3 0.82 8.41 12.76
C LEU A 3 0.81 8.10 11.26
N LYS A 4 1.92 7.54 10.78
CA LYS A 4 2.06 7.15 9.36
C LYS A 4 1.46 5.77 9.14
N ILE A 5 0.55 5.66 8.16
CA ILE A 5 -0.14 4.42 7.80
C ILE A 5 0.02 4.18 6.31
N ALA A 6 0.66 3.05 5.96
CA ALA A 6 0.64 2.53 4.59
C ALA A 6 -0.62 1.69 4.38
N VAL A 7 -1.37 1.98 3.32
CA VAL A 7 -2.60 1.28 2.95
C VAL A 7 -2.31 0.41 1.73
N LEU A 8 -2.44 -0.90 1.87
CA LEU A 8 -2.28 -1.85 0.78
C LEU A 8 -3.65 -2.18 0.17
N VAL A 9 -3.74 -2.10 -1.16
CA VAL A 9 -4.93 -2.51 -1.90
C VAL A 9 -4.61 -3.81 -2.65
N GLY A 10 -5.16 -4.93 -2.17
CA GLY A 10 -4.95 -6.26 -2.76
C GLY A 10 -5.66 -6.51 -4.10
N SER A 11 -5.85 -5.49 -4.93
CA SER A 11 -6.48 -5.63 -6.24
C SER A 11 -5.94 -4.61 -7.22
N LEU A 12 -5.40 -5.09 -8.34
CA LEU A 12 -4.80 -4.25 -9.37
C LEU A 12 -5.80 -3.70 -10.38
N ARG A 13 -6.92 -4.41 -10.63
CA ARG A 13 -7.92 -4.04 -11.66
C ARG A 13 -8.42 -2.60 -11.49
N ALA A 14 -8.64 -1.91 -12.61
CA ALA A 14 -9.10 -0.52 -12.62
C ALA A 14 -10.40 -0.31 -11.83
N GLY A 15 -11.33 -1.28 -11.86
CA GLY A 15 -12.62 -1.20 -11.17
C GLY A 15 -12.65 -1.67 -9.71
N SER A 16 -11.51 -1.81 -9.03
CA SER A 16 -11.43 -2.34 -7.66
C SER A 16 -12.30 -1.55 -6.67
N LEU A 17 -13.28 -2.22 -6.04
CA LEU A 17 -14.06 -1.62 -4.95
C LEU A 17 -13.18 -1.34 -3.73
N ASN A 18 -12.22 -2.22 -3.44
CA ASN A 18 -11.25 -2.04 -2.36
C ASN A 18 -10.41 -0.77 -2.55
N ARG A 19 -10.05 -0.44 -3.80
CA ARG A 19 -9.33 0.81 -4.11
C ARG A 19 -10.18 2.04 -3.80
N LYS A 20 -11.45 2.03 -4.24
CA LYS A 20 -12.39 3.14 -3.97
C LYS A 20 -12.59 3.36 -2.47
N ILE A 21 -12.68 2.27 -1.69
CA ILE A 21 -12.79 2.35 -0.22
C ILE A 21 -11.50 2.93 0.38
N ALA A 22 -10.33 2.46 -0.04
CA ALA A 22 -9.05 2.98 0.44
C ALA A 22 -8.88 4.49 0.15
N GLU A 23 -9.25 4.93 -1.06
CA GLU A 23 -9.24 6.35 -1.43
C GLU A 23 -10.17 7.19 -0.54
N LEU A 24 -11.35 6.66 -0.20
CA LEU A 24 -12.27 7.32 0.72
C LEU A 24 -11.69 7.42 2.13
N LEU A 25 -11.05 6.36 2.65
CA LEU A 25 -10.39 6.38 3.96
C LEU A 25 -9.29 7.44 4.04
N VAL A 26 -8.45 7.55 3.00
CA VAL A 26 -7.40 8.58 2.93
C VAL A 26 -7.99 10.00 2.95
N ARG A 27 -9.13 10.22 2.28
CA ARG A 27 -9.84 11.50 2.27
C ARG A 27 -10.50 11.85 3.60
N LEU A 28 -11.06 10.86 4.29
CA LEU A 28 -11.78 11.03 5.56
C LEU A 28 -10.90 10.92 6.80
N ARG A 29 -9.59 10.73 6.62
CA ARG A 29 -8.69 10.51 7.75
C ARG A 29 -8.72 11.68 8.75
N PRO A 30 -8.66 11.41 10.05
CA PRO A 30 -8.44 12.44 11.05
C PRO A 30 -7.03 13.05 10.93
N ASN A 31 -6.84 14.25 11.48
CA ASN A 31 -5.59 15.02 11.34
C ASN A 31 -4.38 14.40 12.06
N ASP A 32 -4.61 13.48 12.99
CA ASP A 32 -3.59 12.71 13.68
C ASP A 32 -3.09 11.50 12.85
N LEU A 33 -3.69 11.24 11.68
CA LEU A 33 -3.27 10.19 10.75
C LEU A 33 -2.72 10.76 9.44
N SER A 34 -1.62 10.18 8.98
CA SER A 34 -1.05 10.38 7.64
C SER A 34 -1.14 9.06 6.89
N MET A 35 -2.09 8.96 5.97
CA MET A 35 -2.38 7.72 5.23
C MET A 35 -1.97 7.85 3.76
N GLU A 36 -1.33 6.81 3.22
CA GLU A 36 -0.93 6.72 1.82
C GLU A 36 -1.24 5.34 1.25
N ILE A 37 -1.77 5.28 0.02
CA ILE A 37 -1.94 4.02 -0.70
C ILE A 37 -0.61 3.65 -1.36
N VAL A 38 -0.04 2.52 -0.97
CA VAL A 38 1.21 2.02 -1.56
C VAL A 38 0.88 0.98 -2.62
N GLY A 39 1.42 1.17 -3.83
CA GLY A 39 1.20 0.29 -4.97
C GLY A 39 1.98 -1.02 -4.84
N ILE A 40 1.36 -2.11 -5.29
CA ILE A 40 1.98 -3.45 -5.34
C ILE A 40 2.07 -4.01 -6.77
N ALA A 41 1.76 -3.20 -7.79
CA ALA A 41 1.68 -3.64 -9.19
C ALA A 41 3.04 -4.06 -9.75
N ASP A 42 4.09 -3.36 -9.35
CA ASP A 42 5.44 -3.53 -9.86
C ASP A 42 6.32 -4.39 -8.93
N LEU A 43 5.73 -5.00 -7.89
CA LEU A 43 6.46 -5.94 -7.05
C LEU A 43 6.76 -7.20 -7.86
N PRO A 44 8.04 -7.61 -7.96
CA PRO A 44 8.38 -8.86 -8.60
C PRO A 44 7.82 -10.02 -7.78
N PHE A 45 7.74 -11.19 -8.41
CA PHE A 45 7.59 -12.41 -7.63
C PHE A 45 8.81 -12.57 -6.72
N TYR A 46 8.55 -13.01 -5.50
CA TYR A 46 9.61 -13.40 -4.58
C TYR A 46 10.54 -14.42 -5.25
N ASN A 47 11.85 -14.23 -5.09
CA ASN A 47 12.87 -15.13 -5.57
C ASN A 47 14.00 -15.20 -4.53
N GLU A 48 14.12 -16.34 -3.85
CA GLU A 48 15.11 -16.57 -2.79
C GLU A 48 16.55 -16.34 -3.30
N ASP A 49 16.85 -16.74 -4.54
CA ASP A 49 18.18 -16.57 -5.15
C ASP A 49 18.60 -15.09 -5.32
N ILE A 50 17.64 -14.16 -5.36
CA ILE A 50 17.90 -12.69 -5.48
C ILE A 50 18.02 -12.05 -4.09
N GLU A 51 17.32 -12.59 -3.11
CA GLU A 51 17.19 -12.01 -1.76
C GLU A 51 18.38 -12.34 -0.85
N GLU A 52 19.24 -13.30 -1.21
CA GLU A 52 20.48 -13.60 -0.46
C GLU A 52 21.42 -12.39 -0.34
N ASP A 53 21.30 -11.39 -1.23
CA ASP A 53 22.08 -10.15 -1.21
C ASP A 53 21.37 -8.96 -0.51
N ALA A 54 20.14 -9.15 -0.01
CA ALA A 54 19.40 -8.07 0.66
C ALA A 54 19.82 -7.93 2.14
N PRO A 55 20.11 -6.71 2.63
CA PRO A 55 20.36 -6.51 4.05
C PRO A 55 19.11 -6.83 4.89
N PRO A 56 19.28 -7.38 6.11
CA PRO A 56 18.18 -7.80 6.97
C PRO A 56 17.27 -6.67 7.46
#